data_AF-A0A7H0HA18-F1
#
_entry.id   AF-A0A7H0HA18-F1
#
_cell.length_a   1.000
_cell.length_b   1.000
_cell.length_c   1.000
_cell.angle_alpha   90.00
_cell.angle_beta   90.00
_cell.angle_gamma   90.00
#
_symmetry.space_group_name_H-M   'P 1'
#
loop_
_entity.id
_entity.type
_entity.pdbx_description
1 polymer ?
#
loop_
_entity_poly.entity_id
_entity_poly.type
_entity_poly.pdbx_seq_one_letter_code
_entity_poly.pdbx_strand_id
1 'polypeptide(L)'
;MSPACPRFAGDLSAFVDGTLPDKRLEQVSYHLATCAACRDEVAALANLCATLSSCRSSETPAELTTRLEMIAGDEAAAPLYLSATGGRHPSARRERARVATFGGAAFVAVVMSVVVLAVMIAPEPARLPNPLRTAREQFSMSAAAISINEAIGAVLLASDRGANLGTSVPYQPLPQPGTVTPVSADTAAGMLRAAATHRLSLSGTQSVYVSDGEQYRTARVRVSKAAGEGSQLEVLDANGDRFAASFLQTISEHTVRAPEDWRFARADAPEDVHGRSAVRLTAAEDGQAVAAWWFDEATGLLLWNERYGSDGSVTLAAGFTELELGPTQLSTDAMLVISLEPASASGSAGWCVGLPACPATLAGLPLIAYSSSDREHARSMTLVYSDGFETAVVGWAEGLLGQAQLRADSVAGLPSVEMWQAGPATVWVSTNGSRALLREICAGLPAPADYDPSLGEKIVAGLQRLIRVG
;
A
#
# COMPACT_ATOMS: atom_id res chain seq x y z
N MET A 1 -37.44 6.75 27.34
CA MET A 1 -37.70 6.30 25.96
C MET A 1 -36.96 7.24 25.02
N SER A 2 -35.90 6.76 24.36
CA SER A 2 -35.10 7.60 23.44
C SER A 2 -35.83 7.78 22.11
N PRO A 3 -35.82 8.98 21.49
CA PRO A 3 -36.54 9.29 20.26
C PRO A 3 -36.08 8.51 19.02
N ALA A 4 -34.97 7.78 19.11
CA ALA A 4 -34.39 7.01 18.00
C ALA A 4 -34.95 5.58 17.83
N CYS A 5 -35.66 5.03 18.83
CA CYS A 5 -36.15 3.65 18.79
C CYS A 5 -37.13 3.33 17.64
N PRO A 6 -38.10 4.20 17.26
CA PRO A 6 -39.05 3.89 16.19
C PRO A 6 -38.39 3.68 14.83
N ARG A 7 -37.22 4.30 14.61
CA ARG A 7 -36.46 4.19 13.36
C ARG A 7 -35.86 2.80 13.17
N PHE A 8 -35.59 2.08 14.25
CA PHE A 8 -34.92 0.77 14.21
C PHE A 8 -35.89 -0.41 14.36
N ALA A 9 -37.18 -0.18 14.68
CA ALA A 9 -38.16 -1.24 14.89
C ALA A 9 -38.29 -2.22 13.69
N GLY A 10 -38.24 -1.70 12.46
CA GLY A 10 -38.25 -2.54 11.24
C GLY A 10 -36.95 -3.30 10.99
N ASP A 11 -35.83 -2.80 11.52
CA ASP A 11 -34.50 -3.38 11.33
C ASP A 11 -34.19 -4.49 12.38
N LEU A 12 -34.94 -4.57 13.50
CA LEU A 12 -34.70 -5.56 14.57
C LEU A 12 -34.98 -7.01 14.15
N SER A 13 -36.07 -7.27 13.41
CA SER A 13 -36.35 -8.62 12.89
C SER A 13 -35.31 -9.05 11.87
N ALA A 14 -34.94 -8.15 10.95
CA ALA A 14 -33.91 -8.41 9.96
C ALA A 14 -32.52 -8.65 10.59
N PHE A 15 -32.25 -8.01 11.75
CA PHE A 15 -31.06 -8.26 12.54
C PHE A 15 -31.04 -9.68 13.15
N VAL A 16 -32.17 -10.17 13.68
CA VAL A 16 -32.29 -11.54 14.21
C VAL A 16 -32.17 -12.59 13.10
N ASP A 17 -32.73 -12.31 11.93
CA ASP A 17 -32.72 -13.22 10.78
C ASP A 17 -31.41 -13.15 9.96
N GLY A 18 -30.48 -12.25 10.31
CA GLY A 18 -29.18 -12.09 9.64
C GLY A 18 -29.24 -11.49 8.24
N THR A 19 -30.29 -10.75 7.91
CA THR A 19 -30.58 -10.25 6.53
C THR A 19 -30.28 -8.76 6.34
N LEU A 20 -29.64 -8.11 7.31
CA LEU A 20 -29.32 -6.69 7.22
C LEU A 20 -28.05 -6.42 6.38
N PRO A 21 -28.04 -5.37 5.53
CA PRO A 21 -26.82 -4.89 4.87
C PRO A 21 -25.79 -4.35 5.87
N ASP A 22 -24.49 -4.50 5.59
CA ASP A 22 -23.37 -4.18 6.49
C ASP A 22 -23.45 -2.80 7.16
N LYS A 23 -23.76 -1.76 6.36
CA LYS A 23 -23.88 -0.38 6.83
C LYS A 23 -25.03 -0.17 7.83
N ARG A 24 -26.07 -1.01 7.76
CA ARG A 24 -27.21 -0.99 8.71
C ARG A 24 -26.94 -1.85 9.93
N LEU A 25 -26.20 -2.95 9.78
CA LEU A 25 -25.79 -3.82 10.87
C LEU A 25 -24.91 -3.09 11.89
N GLU A 26 -23.96 -2.26 11.44
CA GLU A 26 -23.16 -1.40 12.33
C GLU A 26 -24.01 -0.38 13.10
N GLN A 27 -25.01 0.23 12.43
CA GLN A 27 -25.87 1.23 13.06
C GLN A 27 -26.82 0.62 14.11
N VAL A 28 -27.37 -0.56 13.81
CA VAL A 28 -28.26 -1.30 14.73
C VAL A 28 -27.46 -1.89 15.89
N SER A 29 -26.27 -2.46 15.66
CA SER A 29 -25.42 -2.98 16.74
C SER A 29 -24.97 -1.88 17.71
N TYR A 30 -24.61 -0.69 17.21
CA TYR A 30 -24.31 0.47 18.05
C TYR A 30 -25.52 0.93 18.88
N HIS A 31 -26.72 0.91 18.29
CA HIS A 31 -27.96 1.23 19.00
C HIS A 31 -28.30 0.19 20.08
N LEU A 32 -28.13 -1.10 19.80
CA LEU A 32 -28.34 -2.19 20.75
C LEU A 32 -27.35 -2.14 21.93
N ALA A 33 -26.13 -1.64 21.73
CA ALA A 33 -25.19 -1.43 22.84
C ALA A 33 -25.71 -0.39 23.86
N THR A 34 -26.50 0.59 23.42
CA THR A 34 -26.95 1.72 24.24
C THR A 34 -28.42 1.66 24.66
N CYS A 35 -29.29 0.90 23.98
CA CYS A 35 -30.72 0.82 24.29
C CYS A 35 -31.14 -0.54 24.89
N ALA A 36 -31.54 -0.55 26.16
CA ALA A 36 -32.01 -1.77 26.82
C ALA A 36 -33.33 -2.32 26.23
N ALA A 37 -34.30 -1.45 25.93
CA ALA A 37 -35.61 -1.87 25.41
C ALA A 37 -35.50 -2.61 24.05
N CYS A 38 -34.66 -2.11 23.13
CA CYS A 38 -34.46 -2.77 21.84
C CYS A 38 -33.68 -4.09 21.96
N ARG A 39 -32.81 -4.25 22.99
CA ARG A 39 -32.17 -5.54 23.27
C ARG A 39 -33.17 -6.57 23.77
N ASP A 40 -34.09 -6.17 24.64
CA ASP A 40 -35.12 -7.06 25.17
C ASP A 40 -36.05 -7.55 24.04
N GLU A 41 -36.37 -6.67 23.09
CA GLU A 41 -37.16 -7.02 21.90
C GLU A 41 -36.43 -8.00 20.96
N VAL A 42 -35.14 -7.78 20.68
CA VAL A 42 -34.30 -8.72 19.92
C VAL A 42 -34.20 -10.07 20.62
N ALA A 43 -34.04 -10.10 21.95
CA ALA A 43 -34.01 -11.33 22.72
C ALA A 43 -35.37 -12.08 22.68
N ALA A 44 -36.50 -11.36 22.71
CA ALA A 44 -37.82 -11.95 22.58
C ALA A 44 -38.03 -12.56 21.19
N LEU A 45 -37.62 -11.88 20.12
CA LEU A 45 -37.68 -12.38 18.74
C LEU A 45 -36.78 -13.61 18.54
N ALA A 46 -35.55 -13.57 19.05
CA ALA A 46 -34.64 -14.72 18.99
C ALA A 46 -35.19 -15.94 19.74
N ASN A 47 -35.80 -15.73 20.93
CA ASN A 47 -36.45 -16.80 21.69
C ASN A 47 -37.67 -17.39 20.95
N LEU A 48 -38.46 -16.55 20.27
CA LEU A 48 -39.58 -17.03 19.45
C LEU A 48 -39.08 -17.90 18.29
N CYS A 49 -38.04 -17.46 17.56
CA CYS A 49 -37.43 -18.23 16.48
C CYS A 49 -36.82 -19.54 16.97
N ALA A 50 -36.15 -19.54 18.12
CA ALA A 50 -35.63 -20.74 18.76
C ALA A 50 -36.76 -21.71 19.17
N THR A 51 -37.85 -21.19 19.74
CA THR A 51 -39.01 -21.99 20.15
C THR A 51 -39.68 -22.65 18.94
N LEU A 52 -39.94 -21.89 17.86
CA LEU A 52 -40.51 -22.44 16.62
C LEU A 52 -39.60 -23.46 15.96
N SER A 53 -38.28 -23.25 16.02
CA SER A 53 -37.30 -24.20 15.52
C SER A 53 -37.26 -25.49 16.35
N SER A 54 -37.42 -25.39 17.68
CA SER A 54 -37.52 -26.55 18.57
C SER A 54 -38.83 -27.34 18.42
N CYS A 55 -39.91 -26.69 17.98
CA CYS A 55 -41.17 -27.36 17.66
C CYS A 55 -41.13 -28.15 16.35
N ARG A 56 -40.18 -27.86 15.44
CA ARG A 56 -40.01 -28.64 14.19
C ARG A 56 -39.45 -30.04 14.43
N SER A 57 -38.97 -30.34 15.64
CA SER A 57 -38.43 -31.65 16.01
C SER A 57 -39.33 -32.47 16.94
N SER A 58 -40.65 -32.23 16.97
CA SER A 58 -41.55 -33.24 17.53
C SER A 58 -41.62 -34.45 16.59
N GLU A 59 -41.00 -35.56 16.97
CA GLU A 59 -41.26 -36.85 16.35
C GLU A 59 -42.78 -37.07 16.28
N THR A 60 -43.24 -37.48 15.10
CA THR A 60 -44.64 -37.82 14.88
C THR A 60 -44.99 -38.96 15.84
N PRO A 61 -45.98 -38.82 16.74
CA PRO A 61 -46.29 -39.88 17.70
C PRO A 61 -46.57 -41.18 16.94
N ALA A 62 -45.93 -42.28 17.33
CA ALA A 62 -46.10 -43.57 16.64
C ALA A 62 -47.57 -44.05 16.63
N GLU A 63 -48.38 -43.57 17.57
CA GLU A 63 -49.82 -43.84 17.65
C GLU A 63 -50.67 -42.98 16.71
N LEU A 64 -50.12 -41.96 16.05
CA LEU A 64 -50.89 -41.05 15.18
C LEU A 64 -51.44 -41.80 13.96
N THR A 65 -50.63 -42.67 13.36
CA THR A 65 -51.03 -43.53 12.23
C THR A 65 -52.16 -44.46 12.67
N THR A 66 -52.02 -45.10 13.82
CA THR A 66 -53.03 -46.00 14.39
C THR A 66 -54.32 -45.26 14.75
N ARG A 67 -54.23 -44.02 15.23
CA ARG A 67 -55.40 -43.17 15.51
C ARG A 67 -56.12 -42.73 14.25
N LEU A 68 -55.39 -42.40 13.19
CA LEU A 68 -55.96 -42.02 11.90
C LEU A 68 -56.63 -43.21 11.22
N GLU A 69 -56.03 -44.41 11.32
CA GLU A 69 -56.64 -45.67 10.89
C GLU A 69 -57.92 -46.01 11.69
N MET A 70 -57.92 -45.74 13.00
CA MET A 70 -59.08 -45.97 13.87
C MET A 70 -60.23 -44.99 13.61
N ILE A 71 -59.92 -43.74 13.21
CA ILE A 71 -60.91 -42.71 12.83
C ILE A 71 -61.47 -42.98 11.42
N ALA A 72 -60.65 -43.50 10.50
CA ALA A 72 -61.05 -43.82 9.14
C ALA A 72 -61.87 -45.13 9.04
N GLY A 73 -61.87 -45.97 10.08
CA GLY A 73 -62.64 -47.23 10.10
C GLY A 73 -62.24 -48.20 8.98
N ASP A 74 -63.14 -49.12 8.62
CA ASP A 74 -62.91 -50.15 7.58
C ASP A 74 -62.58 -49.59 6.17
N GLU A 75 -62.66 -48.28 5.97
CA GLU A 75 -62.29 -47.62 4.71
C GLU A 75 -60.82 -47.17 4.63
N ALA A 76 -60.01 -47.37 5.69
CA ALA A 76 -58.59 -46.99 5.70
C ALA A 76 -57.73 -47.72 4.64
N ALA A 77 -58.19 -48.88 4.15
CA ALA A 77 -57.46 -49.70 3.17
C ALA A 77 -57.81 -49.37 1.70
N ALA A 78 -58.69 -48.41 1.43
CA ALA A 78 -59.11 -48.08 0.07
C ALA A 78 -58.06 -47.18 -0.63
N PRO A 79 -57.50 -47.58 -1.79
CA PRO A 79 -56.60 -46.71 -2.53
C PRO A 79 -57.33 -45.47 -3.05
N LEU A 80 -56.79 -44.29 -2.73
CA LEU A 80 -57.30 -42.97 -3.15
C LEU A 80 -57.06 -42.68 -4.63
N TYR A 81 -57.60 -43.51 -5.52
CA TYR A 81 -57.71 -43.17 -6.93
C TYR A 81 -58.88 -43.93 -7.54
N LEU A 82 -59.93 -43.19 -7.94
CA LEU A 82 -60.75 -43.40 -9.13
C LEU A 82 -61.85 -42.32 -9.17
N SER A 83 -61.65 -41.28 -9.98
CA SER A 83 -62.81 -40.63 -10.62
C SER A 83 -63.06 -41.34 -11.95
N ALA A 84 -64.31 -41.72 -12.15
CA ALA A 84 -64.76 -42.50 -13.29
C ALA A 84 -64.91 -41.62 -14.53
N THR A 85 -63.82 -41.34 -15.24
CA THR A 85 -63.91 -40.94 -16.67
C THR A 85 -62.74 -41.55 -17.45
N GLY A 86 -63.09 -42.29 -18.51
CA GLY A 86 -62.18 -43.09 -19.33
C GLY A 86 -61.14 -42.29 -20.10
N GLY A 87 -60.04 -41.94 -19.43
CA GLY A 87 -58.81 -41.43 -20.03
C GLY A 87 -57.76 -42.52 -20.18
N ARG A 88 -57.23 -42.68 -21.40
CA ARG A 88 -56.11 -43.56 -21.75
C ARG A 88 -54.89 -43.26 -20.84
N HIS A 89 -54.47 -44.21 -20.00
CA HIS A 89 -53.37 -44.00 -19.06
C HIS A 89 -52.00 -43.78 -19.74
N PRO A 90 -51.23 -42.75 -19.35
CA PRO A 90 -49.79 -42.70 -19.61
C PRO A 90 -49.13 -43.73 -18.69
N SER A 91 -48.47 -44.75 -19.25
CA SER A 91 -47.78 -45.74 -18.42
C SER A 91 -46.56 -45.10 -17.74
N ALA A 92 -46.47 -45.22 -16.41
CA ALA A 92 -45.37 -44.74 -15.58
C ALA A 92 -43.98 -45.26 -16.01
N ARG A 93 -43.94 -46.36 -16.79
CA ARG A 93 -42.71 -46.86 -17.45
C ARG A 93 -42.17 -45.89 -18.51
N ARG A 94 -43.03 -45.17 -19.24
CA ARG A 94 -42.60 -44.15 -20.22
C ARG A 94 -42.26 -42.82 -19.56
N GLU A 95 -42.86 -42.52 -18.42
CA GLU A 95 -42.57 -41.30 -17.67
C GLU A 95 -41.22 -41.39 -16.94
N ARG A 96 -40.87 -42.54 -16.35
CA ARG A 96 -39.50 -42.76 -15.80
C ARG A 96 -38.43 -42.77 -16.89
N ALA A 97 -38.74 -43.26 -18.09
CA ALA A 97 -37.81 -43.20 -19.23
C ALA A 97 -37.62 -41.77 -19.77
N ARG A 98 -38.66 -40.91 -19.68
CA ARG A 98 -38.56 -39.47 -20.00
C ARG A 98 -37.90 -38.67 -18.87
N VAL A 99 -38.21 -38.92 -17.61
CA VAL A 99 -37.62 -38.19 -16.47
C VAL A 99 -36.14 -38.56 -16.26
N ALA A 100 -35.70 -39.77 -16.61
CA ALA A 100 -34.29 -40.12 -16.62
C ALA A 100 -33.49 -39.47 -17.78
N THR A 101 -34.15 -38.98 -18.83
CA THR A 101 -33.51 -38.24 -19.93
C THR A 101 -33.69 -36.72 -19.81
N PHE A 102 -34.74 -36.24 -19.16
CA PHE A 102 -35.02 -34.81 -18.95
C PHE A 102 -34.53 -34.25 -17.59
N GLY A 103 -34.38 -35.07 -16.55
CA GLY A 103 -33.86 -34.63 -15.24
C GLY A 103 -32.35 -34.39 -15.25
N GLY A 104 -31.60 -35.20 -15.99
CA GLY A 104 -30.16 -34.97 -16.22
C GLY A 104 -29.91 -33.71 -17.03
N ALA A 105 -30.68 -33.46 -18.09
CA ALA A 105 -30.53 -32.26 -18.91
C ALA A 105 -30.88 -30.97 -18.15
N ALA A 106 -31.95 -30.97 -17.34
CA ALA A 106 -32.33 -29.81 -16.53
C ALA A 106 -31.32 -29.52 -15.40
N PHE A 107 -30.83 -30.55 -14.71
CA PHE A 107 -29.79 -30.39 -13.69
C PHE A 107 -28.47 -29.89 -14.29
N VAL A 108 -28.05 -30.47 -15.42
CA VAL A 108 -26.86 -30.00 -16.17
C VAL A 108 -27.05 -28.56 -16.63
N ALA A 109 -28.23 -28.17 -17.10
CA ALA A 109 -28.51 -26.79 -17.49
C ALA A 109 -28.37 -25.83 -16.30
N VAL A 110 -28.91 -26.16 -15.12
CA VAL A 110 -28.77 -25.33 -13.91
C VAL A 110 -27.31 -25.24 -13.46
N VAL A 111 -26.58 -26.37 -13.39
CA VAL A 111 -25.16 -26.38 -13.03
C VAL A 111 -24.33 -25.56 -14.03
N MET A 112 -24.60 -25.72 -15.34
CA MET A 112 -23.93 -24.92 -16.38
C MET A 112 -24.28 -23.44 -16.26
N SER A 113 -25.53 -23.07 -15.96
CA SER A 113 -25.91 -21.68 -15.72
C SER A 113 -25.19 -21.10 -14.50
N VAL A 114 -25.06 -21.86 -13.41
CA VAL A 114 -24.30 -21.42 -12.22
C VAL A 114 -22.81 -21.28 -12.54
N VAL A 115 -22.22 -22.21 -13.30
CA VAL A 115 -20.82 -22.13 -13.74
C VAL A 115 -20.58 -20.92 -14.66
N VAL A 116 -21.44 -20.69 -15.65
CA VAL A 116 -21.36 -19.53 -16.54
C VAL A 116 -21.54 -18.24 -15.75
N LEU A 117 -22.49 -18.20 -14.82
CA LEU A 117 -22.71 -17.05 -13.95
C LEU A 117 -21.52 -16.80 -13.01
N ALA A 118 -20.91 -17.85 -12.45
CA ALA A 118 -19.70 -17.75 -11.66
C ALA A 118 -18.54 -17.16 -12.48
N VAL A 119 -18.31 -17.66 -13.70
CA VAL A 119 -17.27 -17.11 -14.60
C VAL A 119 -17.54 -15.64 -14.95
N MET A 120 -18.80 -15.27 -15.20
CA MET A 120 -19.21 -13.89 -15.53
C MET A 120 -19.10 -12.92 -14.34
N ILE A 121 -19.29 -13.41 -13.11
CA ILE A 121 -19.27 -12.60 -11.88
C ILE A 121 -17.89 -12.64 -11.19
N ALA A 122 -16.97 -13.49 -11.65
CA ALA A 122 -15.60 -13.55 -11.16
C ALA A 122 -14.97 -12.14 -11.14
N PRO A 123 -14.46 -11.66 -9.99
CA PRO A 123 -13.91 -10.33 -9.90
C PRO A 123 -12.67 -10.22 -10.80
N GLU A 124 -12.68 -9.26 -11.72
CA GLU A 124 -11.45 -8.83 -12.38
C GLU A 124 -10.64 -7.98 -11.39
N PRO A 125 -9.33 -8.18 -11.28
CA PRO A 125 -8.51 -7.32 -10.44
C PRO A 125 -8.62 -5.88 -10.92
N ALA A 126 -8.73 -4.94 -9.98
CA ALA A 126 -8.85 -3.53 -10.31
C ALA A 126 -7.64 -3.07 -11.12
N ARG A 127 -7.88 -2.20 -12.11
CA ARG A 127 -6.78 -1.57 -12.85
C ARG A 127 -6.19 -0.44 -12.01
N LEU A 128 -4.87 -0.37 -11.96
CA LEU A 128 -4.17 0.75 -11.34
C LEU A 128 -4.33 2.00 -12.24
N PRO A 129 -4.98 3.07 -11.77
CA PRO A 129 -5.34 4.21 -12.62
C PRO A 129 -4.13 5.02 -13.09
N ASN A 130 -3.11 5.19 -12.23
CA ASN A 130 -1.86 5.85 -12.58
C ASN A 130 -0.68 5.19 -11.83
N PRO A 131 -0.20 4.03 -12.31
CA PRO A 131 0.77 3.24 -11.57
C PRO A 131 2.11 3.98 -11.44
N LEU A 132 2.52 4.75 -12.45
CA LEU A 132 3.78 5.53 -12.40
C LEU A 132 3.74 6.59 -11.31
N ARG A 133 2.62 7.33 -11.20
CA ARG A 133 2.45 8.30 -10.11
C ARG A 133 2.49 7.60 -8.75
N THR A 134 1.82 6.47 -8.60
CA THR A 134 1.85 5.69 -7.34
C THR A 134 3.29 5.27 -6.98
N ALA A 135 4.05 4.76 -7.95
CA ALA A 135 5.44 4.34 -7.74
C ALA A 135 6.35 5.52 -7.34
N ARG A 136 6.14 6.70 -7.94
CA ARG A 136 6.86 7.93 -7.59
C ARG A 136 6.47 8.45 -6.22
N GLU A 137 5.18 8.56 -5.92
CA GLU A 137 4.69 9.01 -4.62
C GLU A 137 5.22 8.14 -3.47
N GLN A 138 5.26 6.81 -3.65
CA GLN A 138 5.84 5.91 -2.66
C GLN A 138 7.34 6.07 -2.50
N PHE A 139 8.07 6.26 -3.60
CA PHE A 139 9.49 6.59 -3.53
C PHE A 139 9.71 7.89 -2.77
N SER A 140 8.96 8.94 -3.11
CA SER A 140 9.06 10.26 -2.49
C SER A 140 8.75 10.21 -0.99
N MET A 141 7.70 9.48 -0.58
CA MET A 141 7.39 9.25 0.84
C MET A 141 8.53 8.50 1.56
N SER A 142 9.05 7.44 0.95
CA SER A 142 10.14 6.65 1.55
C SER A 142 11.44 7.44 1.63
N ALA A 143 11.78 8.18 0.58
CA ALA A 143 12.94 9.06 0.54
C ALA A 143 12.82 10.17 1.58
N ALA A 144 11.63 10.73 1.82
CA ALA A 144 11.44 11.73 2.88
C ALA A 144 11.76 11.14 4.25
N ALA A 145 11.31 9.91 4.53
CA ALA A 145 11.48 9.26 5.83
C ALA A 145 12.90 8.74 6.11
N ILE A 146 13.69 8.45 5.07
CA ILE A 146 14.90 7.63 5.18
C ILE A 146 16.16 8.35 4.65
N SER A 147 16.01 9.29 3.72
CA SER A 147 17.14 10.02 3.14
C SER A 147 17.87 10.84 4.21
N ILE A 148 19.19 10.97 4.03
CA ILE A 148 20.03 11.86 4.84
C ILE A 148 19.57 13.33 4.70
N ASN A 149 18.94 13.67 3.57
CA ASN A 149 18.23 14.92 3.38
C ASN A 149 16.74 14.66 3.08
N GLU A 150 15.91 14.85 4.10
CA GLU A 150 14.46 14.59 4.10
C GLU A 150 13.68 15.56 3.17
N ALA A 151 14.20 16.78 2.95
CA ALA A 151 13.52 17.82 2.17
C ALA A 151 13.35 17.43 0.69
N ILE A 152 14.29 16.64 0.16
CA ILE A 152 14.22 16.12 -1.21
C ILE A 152 12.95 15.31 -1.41
N GLY A 153 12.71 14.32 -0.54
CA GLY A 153 11.52 13.46 -0.64
C GLY A 153 10.23 14.25 -0.47
N ALA A 154 10.21 15.23 0.43
CA ALA A 154 9.05 16.10 0.61
C ALA A 154 8.72 16.93 -0.64
N VAL A 155 9.73 17.49 -1.31
CA VAL A 155 9.55 18.27 -2.55
C VAL A 155 9.11 17.39 -3.70
N LEU A 156 9.71 16.21 -3.86
CA LEU A 156 9.29 15.24 -4.88
C LEU A 156 7.82 14.82 -4.66
N LEU A 157 7.44 14.55 -3.41
CA LEU A 157 6.06 14.19 -3.05
C LEU A 157 5.07 15.34 -3.33
N ALA A 158 5.45 16.58 -3.00
CA ALA A 158 4.64 17.76 -3.29
C ALA A 158 4.47 17.95 -4.81
N SER A 159 5.55 17.75 -5.58
CA SER A 159 5.53 17.83 -7.05
C SER A 159 4.59 16.78 -7.66
N ASP A 160 4.68 15.52 -7.22
CA ASP A 160 3.81 14.43 -7.68
C ASP A 160 2.32 14.71 -7.40
N ARG A 161 2.03 15.44 -6.31
CA ARG A 161 0.69 15.89 -5.91
C ARG A 161 0.23 17.19 -6.58
N GLY A 162 1.04 17.76 -7.47
CA GLY A 162 0.67 18.93 -8.27
C GLY A 162 1.05 20.29 -7.66
N ALA A 163 2.06 20.35 -6.79
CA ALA A 163 2.59 21.61 -6.32
C ALA A 163 3.08 22.50 -7.48
N ASN A 164 2.73 23.78 -7.44
CA ASN A 164 3.29 24.76 -8.37
C ASN A 164 4.68 25.19 -7.88
N LEU A 165 5.73 24.60 -8.44
CA LEU A 165 7.13 24.92 -8.12
C LEU A 165 7.68 26.11 -8.94
N GLY A 166 6.81 26.84 -9.64
CA GLY A 166 7.21 28.02 -10.43
C GLY A 166 7.94 27.65 -11.70
N THR A 167 8.58 28.62 -12.34
CA THR A 167 9.36 28.42 -13.57
C THR A 167 10.73 27.81 -13.27
N SER A 168 11.26 27.05 -14.22
CA SER A 168 12.61 26.51 -14.11
C SER A 168 13.64 27.64 -14.05
N VAL A 169 14.66 27.47 -13.21
CA VAL A 169 15.73 28.45 -12.98
C VAL A 169 17.10 27.81 -13.23
N PRO A 170 18.14 28.60 -13.54
CA PRO A 170 19.49 28.08 -13.58
C PRO A 170 19.97 27.72 -12.17
N TYR A 171 20.77 26.66 -12.07
CA TYR A 171 21.49 26.31 -10.86
C TYR A 171 22.98 26.55 -11.08
N GLN A 172 23.63 27.16 -10.09
CA GLN A 172 25.08 27.30 -10.07
C GLN A 172 25.64 26.31 -9.05
N PRO A 173 26.34 25.25 -9.49
CA PRO A 173 26.97 24.31 -8.58
C PRO A 173 27.96 25.01 -7.64
N LEU A 174 28.11 24.45 -6.44
CA LEU A 174 29.17 24.89 -5.55
C LEU A 174 30.55 24.70 -6.23
N PRO A 175 31.50 25.62 -6.02
CA PRO A 175 32.81 25.57 -6.68
C PRO A 175 33.47 24.20 -6.55
N GLN A 176 34.28 23.80 -7.53
CA GLN A 176 35.09 22.58 -7.40
C GLN A 176 36.00 22.67 -6.18
N PRO A 177 36.23 21.54 -5.47
CA PRO A 177 37.12 21.59 -4.32
C PRO A 177 38.53 21.94 -4.79
N GLY A 178 39.29 22.58 -3.91
CA GLY A 178 40.71 22.81 -4.13
C GLY A 178 41.50 21.50 -4.07
N THR A 179 42.44 21.41 -3.13
CA THR A 179 43.13 20.15 -2.87
C THR A 179 42.21 19.19 -2.14
N VAL A 180 42.22 17.92 -2.57
CA VAL A 180 41.43 16.85 -1.96
C VAL A 180 42.33 15.70 -1.55
N THR A 181 42.01 15.10 -0.41
CA THR A 181 42.65 13.89 0.09
C THR A 181 41.71 12.69 -0.09
N PRO A 182 42.18 11.59 -0.70
CA PRO A 182 41.41 10.35 -0.74
C PRO A 182 41.08 9.84 0.67
N VAL A 183 39.83 9.42 0.89
CA VAL A 183 39.39 8.85 2.17
C VAL A 183 38.81 7.47 1.98
N SER A 184 38.87 6.64 3.03
CA SER A 184 38.30 5.30 2.98
C SER A 184 36.77 5.33 2.94
N ALA A 185 36.18 4.28 2.36
CA ALA A 185 34.74 4.06 2.33
C ALA A 185 34.12 4.06 3.75
N ASP A 186 34.80 3.48 4.73
CA ASP A 186 34.37 3.47 6.14
C ASP A 186 34.37 4.88 6.76
N THR A 187 35.36 5.71 6.43
CA THR A 187 35.40 7.11 6.87
C THR A 187 34.24 7.90 6.26
N ALA A 188 33.99 7.75 4.96
CA ALA A 188 32.88 8.41 4.27
C ALA A 188 31.51 7.99 4.85
N ALA A 189 31.29 6.68 5.02
CA ALA A 189 30.08 6.14 5.64
C ALA A 189 29.93 6.63 7.10
N GLY A 190 31.03 6.75 7.84
CA GLY A 190 31.06 7.31 9.19
C GLY A 190 30.58 8.77 9.25
N MET A 191 31.03 9.61 8.32
CA MET A 191 30.60 11.02 8.24
C MET A 191 29.10 11.14 7.95
N LEU A 192 28.59 10.39 6.97
CA LEU A 192 27.16 10.40 6.62
C LEU A 192 26.28 9.82 7.72
N ARG A 193 26.71 8.74 8.38
CA ARG A 193 25.99 8.17 9.52
C ARG A 193 25.93 9.15 10.69
N ALA A 194 27.02 9.86 10.97
CA ALA A 194 27.05 10.88 12.02
C ALA A 194 26.09 12.05 11.71
N ALA A 195 25.98 12.44 10.44
CA ALA A 195 25.02 13.46 10.01
C ALA A 195 23.56 12.99 10.11
N ALA A 196 23.26 11.74 9.72
CA ALA A 196 21.91 11.18 9.77
C ALA A 196 21.40 10.94 11.21
N THR A 197 22.27 10.46 12.09
CA THR A 197 21.92 10.10 13.48
C THR A 197 21.98 11.28 14.46
N HIS A 198 22.22 12.49 13.94
CA HIS A 198 22.45 13.65 14.77
C HIS A 198 21.16 14.08 15.50
N ARG A 199 21.26 14.25 16.83
CA ARG A 199 20.13 14.58 17.73
C ARG A 199 20.10 16.08 18.08
N LEU A 200 20.36 16.94 17.11
CA LEU A 200 20.21 18.38 17.31
C LEU A 200 18.78 18.80 17.06
N SER A 201 18.32 19.75 17.87
CA SER A 201 17.15 20.55 17.54
C SER A 201 17.57 21.70 16.62
N LEU A 202 16.82 21.90 15.54
CA LEU A 202 17.10 22.93 14.55
C LEU A 202 15.83 23.44 13.89
N SER A 203 15.91 24.65 13.36
CA SER A 203 14.91 25.24 12.47
C SER A 203 15.62 25.96 11.33
N GLY A 204 15.03 25.92 10.13
CA GLY A 204 15.64 26.59 9.00
C GLY A 204 14.84 26.43 7.72
N THR A 205 15.37 27.05 6.66
CA THR A 205 14.83 26.93 5.31
C THR A 205 15.85 26.20 4.46
N GLN A 206 15.42 25.12 3.81
CA GLN A 206 16.19 24.45 2.77
C GLN A 206 15.66 24.81 1.39
N SER A 207 16.56 24.93 0.42
CA SER A 207 16.23 24.98 -0.99
C SER A 207 16.52 23.63 -1.63
N VAL A 208 15.62 23.16 -2.49
CA VAL A 208 15.77 21.95 -3.28
C VAL A 208 15.72 22.33 -4.75
N TYR A 209 16.64 21.79 -5.53
CA TYR A 209 16.75 21.94 -6.98
C TYR A 209 16.68 20.55 -7.61
N VAL A 210 15.71 20.35 -8.49
CA VAL A 210 15.53 19.12 -9.26
C VAL A 210 15.68 19.48 -10.73
N SER A 211 16.64 18.87 -11.41
CA SER A 211 16.85 19.11 -12.85
C SER A 211 15.60 18.72 -13.64
N ASP A 212 15.24 19.50 -14.65
CA ASP A 212 14.27 19.13 -15.68
C ASP A 212 14.92 18.97 -17.07
N GLY A 213 16.23 18.72 -17.07
CA GLY A 213 17.10 18.69 -18.25
C GLY A 213 18.15 19.80 -18.16
N GLU A 214 17.89 20.93 -18.79
CA GLU A 214 18.83 22.07 -18.85
C GLU A 214 18.62 23.10 -17.74
N GLN A 215 17.48 23.07 -17.06
CA GLN A 215 17.11 23.99 -15.98
C GLN A 215 16.69 23.19 -14.74
N TYR A 216 16.25 23.89 -13.69
CA TYR A 216 15.93 23.29 -12.41
C TYR A 216 14.60 23.80 -11.90
N ARG A 217 13.72 22.89 -11.48
CA ARG A 217 12.59 23.21 -10.64
C ARG A 217 13.08 23.39 -9.22
N THR A 218 12.63 24.46 -8.57
CA THR A 218 13.07 24.80 -7.22
C THR A 218 11.91 24.86 -6.26
N ALA A 219 12.14 24.43 -5.03
CA ALA A 219 11.19 24.52 -3.94
C ALA A 219 11.92 24.90 -2.66
N ARG A 220 11.22 25.61 -1.76
CA ARG A 220 11.69 25.87 -0.41
C ARG A 220 10.96 24.99 0.58
N VAL A 221 11.70 24.44 1.53
CA VAL A 221 11.17 23.60 2.60
C VAL A 221 11.54 24.23 3.92
N ARG A 222 10.55 24.57 4.74
CA ARG A 222 10.80 24.91 6.15
C ARG A 222 10.96 23.61 6.92
N VAL A 223 12.09 23.48 7.61
CA VAL A 223 12.44 22.32 8.40
C VAL A 223 12.44 22.72 9.86
N SER A 224 11.72 21.99 10.69
CA SER A 224 11.77 22.10 12.16
C SER A 224 11.99 20.71 12.72
N LYS A 225 13.12 20.48 13.37
CA LYS A 225 13.48 19.18 13.95
C LYS A 225 13.66 19.33 15.44
N ALA A 226 12.90 18.57 16.22
CA ALA A 226 13.05 18.50 17.66
C ALA A 226 13.78 17.20 18.02
N ALA A 227 14.88 17.31 18.75
CA ALA A 227 15.73 16.19 19.11
C ALA A 227 14.93 15.08 19.81
N GLY A 228 14.86 13.91 19.18
CA GLY A 228 14.16 12.73 19.73
C GLY A 228 12.66 12.67 19.47
N GLU A 229 12.05 13.74 18.94
CA GLU A 229 10.61 13.75 18.59
C GLU A 229 10.40 13.49 17.10
N GLY A 230 11.23 14.09 16.23
CA GLY A 230 11.14 13.94 14.78
C GLY A 230 11.35 15.26 14.04
N SER A 231 10.99 15.25 12.76
CA SER A 231 11.12 16.39 11.85
C SER A 231 9.75 16.77 11.27
N GLN A 232 9.45 18.07 11.30
CA GLN A 232 8.38 18.69 10.55
C GLN A 232 8.96 19.33 9.28
N LEU A 233 8.34 19.02 8.14
CA LEU A 233 8.67 19.59 6.84
C LEU A 233 7.46 20.31 6.27
N GLU A 234 7.64 21.57 5.88
CA GLU A 234 6.63 22.35 5.17
C GLU A 234 7.15 22.77 3.81
N VAL A 235 6.55 22.24 2.74
CA VAL A 235 6.90 22.59 1.36
C VAL A 235 6.13 23.84 0.96
N LEU A 236 6.87 24.85 0.52
CA LEU A 236 6.33 26.10 0.01
C LEU A 236 6.17 26.05 -1.50
N ASP A 237 5.07 26.59 -2.02
CA ASP A 237 4.87 26.78 -3.45
C ASP A 237 5.65 27.99 -3.98
N ALA A 238 5.52 28.27 -5.28
CA ALA A 238 6.15 29.40 -5.95
C ALA A 238 5.79 30.77 -5.36
N ASN A 239 4.61 30.90 -4.74
CA ASN A 239 4.16 32.14 -4.10
C ASN A 239 4.71 32.27 -2.66
N GLY A 240 5.28 31.20 -2.11
CA GLY A 240 5.72 31.12 -0.72
C GLY A 240 4.64 30.64 0.24
N ASP A 241 3.49 30.20 -0.27
CA ASP A 241 2.40 29.63 0.51
C ASP A 241 2.68 28.17 0.83
N ARG A 242 2.20 27.71 1.99
CA ARG A 242 2.36 26.31 2.41
C ARG A 242 1.48 25.40 1.55
N PHE A 243 2.10 24.58 0.71
CA PHE A 243 1.41 23.59 -0.12
C PHE A 243 1.16 22.28 0.64
N ALA A 244 2.19 21.78 1.32
CA ALA A 244 2.15 20.52 2.04
C ALA A 244 2.89 20.60 3.37
N ALA A 245 2.40 19.87 4.36
CA ALA A 245 3.05 19.68 5.65
C ALA A 245 3.09 18.19 5.99
N SER A 246 4.26 17.72 6.42
CA SER A 246 4.49 16.33 6.80
C SER A 246 5.28 16.24 8.08
N PHE A 247 4.98 15.20 8.85
CA PHE A 247 5.73 14.84 10.05
C PHE A 247 6.44 13.50 9.84
N LEU A 248 7.73 13.48 10.14
CA LEU A 248 8.61 12.33 10.05
C LEU A 248 9.03 11.92 11.46
N GLN A 249 8.72 10.66 11.81
CA GLN A 249 9.19 10.07 13.06
C GLN A 249 10.68 9.73 12.95
N THR A 250 11.40 9.81 14.07
CA THR A 250 12.81 9.37 14.09
C THR A 250 12.88 7.85 13.92
N ILE A 251 13.36 7.39 12.77
CA ILE A 251 13.67 5.98 12.54
C ILE A 251 15.05 5.71 13.17
N SER A 252 15.16 4.68 14.02
CA SER A 252 16.36 4.44 14.82
C SER A 252 17.47 3.69 14.06
N GLU A 253 17.16 3.09 12.91
CA GLU A 253 18.07 2.27 12.12
C GLU A 253 18.48 2.99 10.84
N HIS A 254 19.70 3.53 10.80
CA HIS A 254 20.33 4.03 9.59
C HIS A 254 21.54 3.15 9.24
N THR A 255 21.31 2.19 8.34
CA THR A 255 22.42 1.44 7.75
C THR A 255 23.06 2.30 6.68
N VAL A 256 24.25 2.82 6.98
CA VAL A 256 25.09 3.51 5.97
C VAL A 256 26.24 2.59 5.62
N ARG A 257 26.30 2.08 4.39
CA ARG A 257 27.40 1.28 3.87
C ARG A 257 27.72 1.82 2.48
N ALA A 258 28.97 2.24 2.27
CA ALA A 258 29.37 2.76 0.97
C ALA A 258 29.37 1.67 -0.11
N PRO A 259 28.91 1.97 -1.34
CA PRO A 259 29.06 1.07 -2.48
C PRO A 259 30.53 0.71 -2.72
N GLU A 260 30.81 -0.54 -3.09
CA GLU A 260 32.19 -1.05 -3.23
C GLU A 260 32.96 -0.36 -4.38
N ASP A 261 32.24 0.02 -5.43
CA ASP A 261 32.79 0.65 -6.64
C ASP A 261 33.04 2.15 -6.46
N TRP A 262 32.54 2.74 -5.37
CA TRP A 262 32.72 4.16 -5.12
C TRP A 262 34.08 4.46 -4.52
N ARG A 263 34.60 5.63 -4.87
CA ARG A 263 35.83 6.22 -4.33
C ARG A 263 35.49 7.57 -3.72
N PHE A 264 36.09 7.85 -2.58
CA PHE A 264 35.76 9.03 -1.80
C PHE A 264 36.97 9.94 -1.65
N ALA A 265 36.73 11.24 -1.72
CA ALA A 265 37.72 12.26 -1.47
C ALA A 265 37.13 13.35 -0.59
N ARG A 266 37.92 13.88 0.32
CA ARG A 266 37.57 14.97 1.23
C ARG A 266 38.36 16.21 0.84
N ALA A 267 37.72 17.38 0.85
CA ALA A 267 38.42 18.64 0.67
C ALA A 267 39.33 18.94 1.87
N ASP A 268 40.56 19.40 1.60
CA ASP A 268 41.57 19.67 2.63
C ASP A 268 41.28 20.97 3.39
N ALA A 269 40.68 21.94 2.71
CA ALA A 269 40.26 23.21 3.28
C ALA A 269 38.73 23.23 3.42
N PRO A 270 38.20 23.83 4.50
CA PRO A 270 36.77 24.07 4.60
C PRO A 270 36.31 25.08 3.55
N GLU A 271 35.06 24.92 3.11
CA GLU A 271 34.37 25.76 2.14
C GLU A 271 33.25 26.56 2.85
N ASP A 272 32.91 27.74 2.35
CA ASP A 272 31.75 28.48 2.86
C ASP A 272 30.47 27.99 2.19
N VAL A 273 29.51 27.54 2.98
CA VAL A 273 28.17 27.19 2.54
C VAL A 273 27.18 28.07 3.28
N HIS A 274 26.69 29.10 2.59
CA HIS A 274 25.73 30.08 3.12
C HIS A 274 26.16 30.68 4.47
N GLY A 275 27.44 31.05 4.60
CA GLY A 275 27.98 31.67 5.82
C GLY A 275 28.39 30.69 6.91
N ARG A 276 28.45 29.38 6.62
CA ARG A 276 28.94 28.35 7.55
C ARG A 276 30.13 27.61 6.94
N SER A 277 31.14 27.38 7.78
CA SER A 277 32.32 26.58 7.43
C SER A 277 31.92 25.11 7.25
N ALA A 278 32.24 24.52 6.09
CA ALA A 278 31.83 23.18 5.74
C ALA A 278 32.98 22.33 5.19
N VAL A 279 33.02 21.07 5.61
CA VAL A 279 33.90 20.05 5.06
C VAL A 279 33.18 19.33 3.93
N ARG A 280 33.74 19.38 2.72
CA ARG A 280 33.21 18.66 1.56
C ARG A 280 33.71 17.22 1.49
N LEU A 281 32.79 16.29 1.25
CA LEU A 281 33.04 14.91 0.86
C LEU A 281 32.47 14.70 -0.55
N THR A 282 33.27 14.15 -1.46
CA THR A 282 32.86 13.82 -2.83
C THR A 282 32.98 12.32 -3.03
N ALA A 283 31.96 11.72 -3.63
CA ALA A 283 31.98 10.34 -4.12
C ALA A 283 32.14 10.34 -5.64
N ALA A 284 32.91 9.38 -6.14
CA ALA A 284 33.13 9.14 -7.57
C ALA A 284 33.01 7.66 -7.91
N GLU A 285 32.46 7.36 -9.07
CA GLU A 285 32.35 6.04 -9.70
C GLU A 285 33.04 6.13 -11.07
N ASP A 286 33.93 5.20 -11.39
CA ASP A 286 34.72 5.21 -12.63
C ASP A 286 35.43 6.56 -12.94
N GLY A 287 35.82 7.27 -11.89
CA GLY A 287 36.49 8.58 -11.97
C GLY A 287 35.56 9.76 -12.26
N GLN A 288 34.25 9.56 -12.36
CA GLN A 288 33.24 10.61 -12.47
C GLN A 288 32.60 10.87 -11.10
N ALA A 289 32.42 12.13 -10.72
CA ALA A 289 31.71 12.47 -9.50
C ALA A 289 30.24 12.02 -9.61
N VAL A 290 29.71 11.38 -8.57
CA VAL A 290 28.31 10.90 -8.49
C VAL A 290 27.52 11.61 -7.40
N ALA A 291 28.19 12.04 -6.32
CA ALA A 291 27.58 12.84 -5.27
C ALA A 291 28.62 13.69 -4.52
N ALA A 292 28.16 14.77 -3.90
CA ALA A 292 28.93 15.55 -2.95
C ALA A 292 28.07 15.97 -1.76
N TRP A 293 28.68 16.05 -0.58
CA TRP A 293 28.05 16.47 0.67
C TRP A 293 28.95 17.47 1.38
N TRP A 294 28.34 18.51 1.94
CA TRP A 294 29.00 19.54 2.72
C TRP A 294 28.52 19.42 4.16
N PHE A 295 29.42 19.09 5.07
CA PHE A 295 29.13 18.93 6.49
C PHE A 295 29.63 20.14 7.26
N ASP A 296 28.81 20.72 8.13
CA ASP A 296 29.21 21.78 9.05
C ASP A 296 30.44 21.34 9.85
N GLU A 297 31.52 22.11 9.79
CA GLU A 297 32.77 21.77 10.44
C GLU A 297 32.62 21.67 11.96
N ALA A 298 31.75 22.50 12.54
CA ALA A 298 31.55 22.57 13.99
C ALA A 298 30.65 21.45 14.53
N THR A 299 29.63 21.05 13.77
CA THR A 299 28.57 20.14 14.27
C THR A 299 28.50 18.81 13.55
N GLY A 300 29.07 18.69 12.34
CA GLY A 300 28.92 17.54 11.46
C GLY A 300 27.55 17.43 10.78
N LEU A 301 26.69 18.45 10.92
CA LEU A 301 25.38 18.49 10.25
C LEU A 301 25.55 18.60 8.73
N LEU A 302 24.74 17.88 7.95
CA LEU A 302 24.69 18.08 6.51
C LEU A 302 24.09 19.46 6.18
N LEU A 303 24.90 20.34 5.58
CA LEU A 303 24.51 21.69 5.17
C LEU A 303 24.00 21.72 3.73
N TRP A 304 24.66 20.99 2.84
CA TRP A 304 24.33 20.92 1.42
C TRP A 304 24.67 19.56 0.84
N ASN A 305 23.96 19.14 -0.19
CA ASN A 305 24.27 17.96 -0.97
C ASN A 305 23.97 18.18 -2.46
N GLU A 306 24.77 17.55 -3.31
CA GLU A 306 24.59 17.52 -4.76
C GLU A 306 24.66 16.06 -5.24
N ARG A 307 23.86 15.72 -6.25
CA ARG A 307 24.00 14.49 -7.04
C ARG A 307 24.32 14.88 -8.47
N TYR A 308 25.23 14.11 -9.08
CA TYR A 308 25.69 14.36 -10.43
C TYR A 308 25.16 13.28 -11.39
N GLY A 309 24.82 13.70 -12.60
CA GLY A 309 24.51 12.79 -13.70
C GLY A 309 25.77 12.23 -14.34
N SER A 310 25.60 11.29 -15.28
CA SER A 310 26.71 10.69 -16.03
C SER A 310 27.49 11.68 -16.90
N ASP A 311 26.90 12.83 -17.21
CA ASP A 311 27.53 13.94 -17.93
C ASP A 311 28.24 14.94 -17.01
N GLY A 312 28.26 14.68 -15.69
CA GLY A 312 28.82 15.57 -14.67
C GLY A 312 27.94 16.75 -14.31
N SER A 313 26.76 16.91 -14.92
CA SER A 313 25.80 17.94 -14.55
C SER A 313 25.16 17.62 -13.20
N VAL A 314 24.76 18.64 -12.44
CA VAL A 314 24.00 18.42 -11.21
C VAL A 314 22.58 18.00 -11.58
N THR A 315 22.15 16.83 -11.13
CA THR A 315 20.76 16.37 -11.35
C THR A 315 19.85 16.76 -10.19
N LEU A 316 20.44 16.89 -9.01
CA LEU A 316 19.74 17.27 -7.79
C LEU A 316 20.69 18.03 -6.86
N ALA A 317 20.21 19.11 -6.26
CA ALA A 317 20.90 19.79 -5.17
C ALA A 317 19.92 20.15 -4.05
N ALA A 318 20.35 20.07 -2.80
CA ALA A 318 19.53 20.50 -1.68
C ALA A 318 20.38 20.90 -0.48
N GLY A 319 19.90 21.86 0.31
CA GLY A 319 20.54 22.21 1.56
C GLY A 319 19.99 23.49 2.18
N PHE A 320 20.54 23.85 3.34
CA PHE A 320 20.10 25.00 4.12
C PHE A 320 20.57 26.31 3.49
N THR A 321 19.62 27.20 3.25
CA THR A 321 19.89 28.62 2.97
C THR A 321 19.81 29.46 4.24
N GLU A 322 19.05 29.00 5.22
CA GLU A 322 18.90 29.58 6.56
C GLU A 322 18.89 28.44 7.58
N LEU A 323 19.68 28.53 8.65
CA LEU A 323 19.79 27.49 9.67
C LEU A 323 20.04 28.09 11.05
N GLU A 324 19.15 27.79 11.98
CA GLU A 324 19.26 28.10 13.40
C GLU A 324 19.31 26.81 14.20
N LEU A 325 20.30 26.71 15.10
CA LEU A 325 20.44 25.59 16.03
C LEU A 325 19.91 26.00 17.39
N GLY A 326 19.07 25.16 17.98
CA GLY A 326 18.44 25.49 19.26
C GLY A 326 17.14 24.72 19.49
N PRO A 327 16.54 24.84 20.68
CA PRO A 327 15.25 24.23 20.94
C PRO A 327 14.20 24.77 19.95
N THR A 328 13.45 23.85 19.37
CA THR A 328 12.32 24.17 18.48
C THR A 328 11.09 23.41 18.94
N GLN A 329 9.91 23.93 18.64
CA GLN A 329 8.63 23.27 18.91
C GLN A 329 8.01 22.82 17.60
N LEU A 330 7.55 21.58 17.56
CA LEU A 330 6.82 21.03 16.44
C LEU A 330 5.35 21.50 16.50
N SER A 331 4.79 21.87 15.35
CA SER A 331 3.40 22.26 15.24
C SER A 331 2.46 21.06 15.45
N THR A 332 1.25 21.34 15.94
CA THR A 332 0.15 20.36 16.10
C THR A 332 -0.89 20.42 14.98
N ASP A 333 -0.62 21.21 13.93
CA ASP A 333 -1.47 21.31 12.75
C ASP A 333 -1.71 19.95 12.08
N ALA A 334 -2.79 19.86 11.28
CA ALA A 334 -3.06 18.68 10.48
C ALA A 334 -1.90 18.38 9.51
N MET A 335 -1.28 17.22 9.68
CA MET A 335 -0.09 16.80 8.92
C MET A 335 -0.26 15.41 8.34
N LEU A 336 0.38 15.18 7.21
CA LEU A 336 0.59 13.83 6.72
C LEU A 336 1.64 13.14 7.60
N VAL A 337 1.27 12.04 8.25
CA VAL A 337 2.22 11.16 8.92
C VAL A 337 2.67 10.11 7.90
N ILE A 338 3.96 10.10 7.59
CA ILE A 338 4.57 9.06 6.77
C ILE A 338 5.05 7.97 7.74
N SER A 339 4.32 6.86 7.81
CA SER A 339 4.62 5.74 8.70
C SER A 339 5.17 4.57 7.89
N LEU A 340 6.39 4.18 8.22
CA LEU A 340 7.04 2.96 7.74
C LEU A 340 7.41 2.12 8.97
N GLU A 341 7.26 0.82 8.89
CA GLU A 341 7.75 -0.11 9.91
C GLU A 341 9.24 -0.38 9.68
N PRO A 342 10.07 -0.37 10.74
CA PRO A 342 11.49 -0.68 10.59
C PRO A 342 11.69 -2.13 10.17
N ALA A 343 12.76 -2.42 9.43
CA ALA A 343 13.07 -3.78 9.00
C ALA A 343 13.26 -4.75 10.18
N SER A 344 13.67 -4.29 11.36
CA SER A 344 13.73 -5.12 12.57
C SER A 344 12.37 -5.67 13.05
N ALA A 345 11.25 -5.10 12.58
CA ALA A 345 9.91 -5.66 12.79
C ALA A 345 9.56 -6.79 11.81
N SER A 346 10.36 -7.00 10.75
CA SER A 346 10.18 -8.08 9.78
C SER A 346 10.49 -9.43 10.45
N GLY A 347 9.46 -10.25 10.65
CA GLY A 347 9.56 -11.49 11.43
C GLY A 347 8.28 -11.87 12.18
N SER A 348 7.33 -10.93 12.30
CA SER A 348 5.96 -11.25 12.69
C SER A 348 5.28 -12.13 11.63
N ALA A 349 4.41 -13.05 12.04
CA ALA A 349 3.73 -13.93 11.10
C ALA A 349 2.90 -13.11 10.09
N GLY A 350 3.09 -13.36 8.79
CA GLY A 350 2.34 -12.68 7.72
C GLY A 350 2.85 -11.31 7.32
N TRP A 351 4.03 -10.86 7.79
CA TRP A 351 4.56 -9.54 7.42
C TRP A 351 4.80 -9.38 5.91
N CYS A 352 5.33 -10.42 5.24
CA CYS A 352 5.55 -10.41 3.80
C CYS A 352 4.24 -10.76 3.08
N VAL A 353 3.62 -9.76 2.46
CA VAL A 353 2.33 -9.86 1.78
C VAL A 353 2.55 -9.82 0.26
N GLY A 354 1.96 -10.79 -0.44
CA GLY A 354 1.83 -10.77 -1.90
C GLY A 354 3.05 -11.22 -2.71
N LEU A 355 4.26 -10.86 -2.27
CA LEU A 355 5.50 -11.35 -2.88
C LEU A 355 5.81 -12.79 -2.43
N PRO A 356 6.40 -13.63 -3.30
CA PRO A 356 6.78 -15.00 -2.93
C PRO A 356 7.87 -15.04 -1.86
N ALA A 357 8.73 -14.02 -1.83
CA ALA A 357 9.71 -13.78 -0.79
C ALA A 357 9.99 -12.27 -0.68
N CYS A 358 10.19 -11.79 0.54
CA CYS A 358 10.65 -10.44 0.83
C CYS A 358 12.10 -10.54 1.35
N PRO A 359 13.12 -10.37 0.48
CA PRO A 359 14.50 -10.59 0.88
C PRO A 359 14.99 -9.51 1.84
N ALA A 360 15.86 -9.87 2.78
CA ALA A 360 16.50 -8.91 3.68
C ALA A 360 17.57 -8.04 2.98
N THR A 361 18.02 -8.47 1.80
CA THR A 361 18.99 -7.77 0.96
C THR A 361 18.62 -7.93 -0.52
N LEU A 362 18.70 -6.86 -1.31
CA LEU A 362 18.37 -6.87 -2.73
C LEU A 362 19.42 -6.04 -3.50
N ALA A 363 20.13 -6.68 -4.46
CA ALA A 363 21.25 -6.06 -5.18
C ALA A 363 22.29 -5.39 -4.25
N GLY A 364 22.66 -6.09 -3.16
CA GLY A 364 23.58 -5.56 -2.14
C GLY A 364 22.97 -4.56 -1.15
N LEU A 365 21.80 -3.98 -1.44
CA LEU A 365 21.12 -3.03 -0.54
C LEU A 365 20.36 -3.76 0.58
N PRO A 366 20.55 -3.39 1.86
CA PRO A 366 19.80 -3.98 2.96
C PRO A 366 18.38 -3.40 3.05
N LEU A 367 17.42 -4.24 3.44
CA LEU A 367 16.07 -3.81 3.81
C LEU A 367 16.16 -3.01 5.10
N ILE A 368 15.58 -1.82 5.11
CA ILE A 368 15.62 -0.90 6.26
C ILE A 368 14.22 -0.53 6.77
N ALA A 369 13.21 -0.59 5.91
CA ALA A 369 11.83 -0.32 6.29
C ALA A 369 10.86 -1.00 5.32
N TYR A 370 9.62 -1.18 5.76
CA TYR A 370 8.54 -1.65 4.92
C TYR A 370 7.19 -1.05 5.33
N SER A 371 6.19 -1.18 4.48
CA SER A 371 4.79 -1.03 4.86
C SER A 371 3.97 -2.09 4.14
N SER A 372 3.01 -2.66 4.85
CA SER A 372 2.10 -3.65 4.28
C SER A 372 0.66 -3.25 4.59
N SER A 373 -0.24 -3.57 3.67
CA SER A 373 -1.67 -3.40 3.84
C SER A 373 -2.36 -4.68 3.37
N ASP A 374 -3.04 -5.35 4.28
CA ASP A 374 -3.90 -6.49 3.98
C ASP A 374 -5.36 -6.07 4.19
N ARG A 375 -5.93 -5.38 3.20
CA ARG A 375 -7.34 -5.04 3.15
C ARG A 375 -8.04 -5.97 2.16
N GLU A 376 -9.30 -6.28 2.45
CA GLU A 376 -10.10 -7.14 1.58
C GLU A 376 -10.12 -6.57 0.14
N HIS A 377 -9.57 -7.33 -0.82
CA HIS A 377 -9.43 -6.96 -2.24
C HIS A 377 -8.48 -5.77 -2.56
N ALA A 378 -7.61 -5.37 -1.63
CA ALA A 378 -6.65 -4.30 -1.84
C ALA A 378 -5.36 -4.54 -1.05
N ARG A 379 -4.69 -5.66 -1.35
CA ARG A 379 -3.40 -5.99 -0.74
C ARG A 379 -2.28 -5.21 -1.40
N SER A 380 -1.39 -4.66 -0.59
CA SER A 380 -0.19 -4.00 -1.06
C SER A 380 0.97 -4.13 -0.09
N MET A 381 2.17 -4.00 -0.64
CA MET A 381 3.43 -4.06 0.07
C MET A 381 4.38 -3.04 -0.54
N THR A 382 5.12 -2.34 0.31
CA THR A 382 6.23 -1.48 -0.06
C THR A 382 7.43 -1.87 0.79
N LEU A 383 8.55 -2.18 0.14
CA LEU A 383 9.82 -2.54 0.74
C LEU A 383 10.83 -1.44 0.40
N VAL A 384 11.54 -0.93 1.41
CA VAL A 384 12.56 0.11 1.23
C VAL A 384 13.93 -0.48 1.55
N TYR A 385 14.80 -0.48 0.54
CA TYR A 385 16.18 -0.89 0.63
C TYR A 385 17.07 0.34 0.51
N SER A 386 18.05 0.49 1.39
CA SER A 386 19.02 1.57 1.27
C SER A 386 20.30 1.30 2.04
N ASP A 387 21.40 1.79 1.50
CA ASP A 387 22.72 1.80 2.13
C ASP A 387 23.15 3.22 2.56
N GLY A 388 22.20 4.18 2.56
CA GLY A 388 22.42 5.59 2.86
C GLY A 388 22.94 6.43 1.69
N PHE A 389 23.43 5.82 0.62
CA PHE A 389 23.89 6.50 -0.60
C PHE A 389 22.89 6.33 -1.75
N GLU A 390 22.42 5.10 -1.89
CA GLU A 390 21.42 4.66 -2.85
C GLU A 390 20.21 4.10 -2.11
N THR A 391 19.04 4.31 -2.70
CA THR A 391 17.75 3.88 -2.17
C THR A 391 16.96 3.24 -3.28
N ALA A 392 16.38 2.09 -3.00
CA ALA A 392 15.45 1.39 -3.86
C ALA A 392 14.15 1.13 -3.11
N VAL A 393 13.04 1.49 -3.72
CA VAL A 393 11.69 1.22 -3.22
C VAL A 393 11.05 0.23 -4.15
N VAL A 394 10.76 -0.96 -3.62
CA VAL A 394 10.06 -2.01 -4.32
C VAL A 394 8.63 -2.03 -3.82
N GLY A 395 7.68 -1.93 -4.72
CA GLY A 395 6.27 -2.06 -4.37
C GLY A 395 5.58 -3.18 -5.12
N TRP A 396 4.56 -3.70 -4.46
CA TRP A 396 3.67 -4.74 -4.95
C TRP A 396 2.25 -4.36 -4.59
N ALA A 397 1.32 -4.44 -5.54
CA ALA A 397 -0.10 -4.27 -5.27
C ALA A 397 -0.93 -5.21 -6.13
N GLU A 398 -1.97 -5.78 -5.52
CA GLU A 398 -2.99 -6.53 -6.22
C GLU A 398 -3.69 -5.62 -7.23
N GLY A 399 -3.75 -6.06 -8.50
CA GLY A 399 -4.29 -5.24 -9.59
C GLY A 399 -3.55 -5.40 -10.91
N LEU A 400 -4.23 -4.96 -11.96
CA LEU A 400 -3.73 -5.01 -13.33
C LEU A 400 -3.07 -3.70 -13.74
N LEU A 401 -1.91 -3.81 -14.36
CA LEU A 401 -1.31 -2.76 -15.17
C LEU A 401 -2.21 -2.52 -16.39
N GLY A 402 -2.43 -1.25 -16.75
CA GLY A 402 -3.20 -0.90 -17.94
C GLY A 402 -2.53 -1.37 -19.25
N GLN A 403 -3.06 -0.94 -20.41
CA GLN A 403 -2.54 -1.35 -21.73
C GLN A 403 -1.08 -0.91 -22.02
N ALA A 404 -0.49 -0.05 -21.19
CA ALA A 404 0.91 0.32 -21.29
C ALA A 404 1.74 -0.52 -20.32
N GLN A 405 2.50 -1.49 -20.84
CA GLN A 405 3.65 -2.04 -20.13
C GLN A 405 4.74 -0.96 -20.08
N LEU A 406 4.69 -0.09 -19.06
CA LEU A 406 5.73 0.91 -18.85
C LEU A 406 6.99 0.24 -18.28
N ARG A 407 7.96 -0.09 -19.12
CA ARG A 407 9.17 -0.80 -18.65
C ARG A 407 10.22 0.12 -18.01
N ALA A 408 10.28 1.40 -18.35
CA ALA A 408 11.21 2.32 -17.70
C ALA A 408 10.81 3.77 -17.95
N ASP A 409 10.81 4.60 -16.90
CA ASP A 409 10.84 6.06 -17.01
C ASP A 409 12.08 6.58 -16.25
N SER A 410 12.92 7.36 -16.92
CA SER A 410 14.10 7.98 -16.34
C SER A 410 14.16 9.44 -16.77
N VAL A 411 13.89 10.34 -15.82
CA VAL A 411 13.99 11.79 -16.01
C VAL A 411 15.08 12.29 -15.06
N ALA A 412 15.91 13.22 -15.51
CA ALA A 412 16.95 13.82 -14.67
C ALA A 412 16.33 14.36 -13.37
N GLY A 413 17.03 14.18 -12.25
CA GLY A 413 16.58 14.63 -10.92
C GLY A 413 15.42 13.82 -10.30
N LEU A 414 14.71 12.98 -11.07
CA LEU A 414 13.67 12.09 -10.58
C LEU A 414 14.19 10.65 -10.41
N PRO A 415 13.59 9.84 -9.52
CA PRO A 415 13.92 8.42 -9.45
C PRO A 415 13.65 7.72 -10.77
N SER A 416 14.53 6.79 -11.14
CA SER A 416 14.27 5.85 -12.23
C SER A 416 13.22 4.84 -11.77
N VAL A 417 12.20 4.61 -12.59
CA VAL A 417 11.09 3.71 -12.27
C VAL A 417 10.96 2.63 -13.33
N GLU A 418 10.88 1.37 -12.92
CA GLU A 418 10.52 0.22 -13.76
C GLU A 418 9.31 -0.49 -13.16
N MET A 419 8.39 -0.95 -13.99
CA MET A 419 7.19 -1.67 -13.55
C MET A 419 6.70 -2.70 -14.54
N TRP A 420 6.08 -3.75 -14.01
CA TRP A 420 5.58 -4.86 -14.82
C TRP A 420 4.43 -5.59 -14.15
N GLN A 421 3.69 -6.34 -14.97
CA GLN A 421 2.68 -7.28 -14.50
C GLN A 421 3.36 -8.56 -14.00
N ALA A 422 2.98 -9.03 -12.81
CA ALA A 422 3.41 -10.29 -12.23
C ALA A 422 2.18 -11.09 -11.76
N GLY A 423 1.52 -11.77 -12.71
CA GLY A 423 0.29 -12.52 -12.45
C GLY A 423 -0.86 -11.59 -12.07
N PRO A 424 -1.56 -11.78 -10.92
CA PRO A 424 -2.67 -10.92 -10.50
C PRO A 424 -2.25 -9.57 -9.91
N ALA A 425 -0.96 -9.26 -9.88
CA ALA A 425 -0.42 -8.09 -9.20
C ALA A 425 0.55 -7.30 -10.09
N THR A 426 0.71 -6.03 -9.76
CA THR A 426 1.70 -5.15 -10.37
C THR A 426 2.87 -4.96 -9.43
N VAL A 427 4.09 -5.08 -9.97
CA VAL A 427 5.34 -4.81 -9.26
C VAL A 427 5.98 -3.56 -9.85
N TRP A 428 6.55 -2.72 -9.00
CA TRP A 428 7.37 -1.59 -9.43
C TRP A 428 8.63 -1.47 -8.58
N VAL A 429 9.64 -0.88 -9.17
CA VAL A 429 10.91 -0.54 -8.55
C VAL A 429 11.21 0.92 -8.88
N SER A 430 11.49 1.71 -7.85
CA SER A 430 11.92 3.10 -7.97
C SER A 430 13.27 3.27 -7.29
N THR A 431 14.27 3.84 -7.97
CA THR A 431 15.61 4.05 -7.39
C THR A 431 16.27 5.36 -7.83
N ASN A 432 17.13 5.90 -6.96
CA ASN A 432 18.05 7.01 -7.28
C ASN A 432 19.46 6.52 -7.69
N GLY A 433 19.68 5.21 -7.75
CA GLY A 433 20.95 4.61 -8.16
C GLY A 433 21.08 4.46 -9.67
N SER A 434 22.14 3.78 -10.10
CA SER A 434 22.46 3.61 -11.52
C SER A 434 21.47 2.71 -12.27
N ARG A 435 21.47 2.78 -13.61
CA ARG A 435 20.73 1.82 -14.45
C ARG A 435 21.25 0.39 -14.32
N ALA A 436 22.48 0.19 -13.86
CA ALA A 436 23.00 -1.14 -13.57
C ALA A 436 22.33 -1.70 -12.30
N LEU A 437 22.28 -0.90 -11.24
CA LEU A 437 21.60 -1.24 -10.00
C LEU A 437 20.11 -1.55 -10.21
N LEU A 438 19.39 -0.72 -10.97
CA LEU A 438 17.97 -0.97 -11.26
C LEU A 438 17.75 -2.34 -11.92
N ARG A 439 18.60 -2.71 -12.89
CA ARG A 439 18.51 -4.02 -13.57
C ARG A 439 18.81 -5.17 -12.62
N GLU A 440 19.78 -5.02 -11.73
CA GLU A 440 20.12 -6.04 -10.73
C GLU A 440 18.98 -6.24 -9.72
N ILE A 441 18.35 -5.15 -9.28
CA ILE A 441 17.16 -5.19 -8.41
C ILE A 441 16.03 -5.94 -9.11
N CYS A 442 15.70 -5.57 -10.35
CA CYS A 442 14.64 -6.21 -11.12
C CYS A 442 14.89 -7.72 -11.35
N ALA A 443 16.16 -8.13 -11.51
CA ALA A 443 16.54 -9.53 -11.66
C ALA A 443 16.33 -10.36 -10.37
N GLY A 444 16.32 -9.71 -9.19
CA GLY A 444 16.05 -10.34 -7.90
C GLY A 444 14.56 -10.46 -7.55
N LEU A 445 13.66 -10.01 -8.42
CA LEU A 445 12.22 -9.93 -8.17
C LEU A 445 11.41 -10.87 -9.10
N PRO A 446 10.12 -11.11 -8.82
CA PRO A 446 9.29 -11.99 -9.64
C PRO A 446 9.28 -11.55 -11.10
N ALA A 447 9.50 -12.51 -12.01
CA ALA A 447 9.55 -12.24 -13.44
C ALA A 447 8.20 -11.73 -13.99
N PRO A 448 8.22 -10.97 -15.10
CA PRO A 448 7.00 -10.58 -15.79
C PRO A 448 6.13 -11.78 -16.18
N ALA A 449 4.86 -11.72 -15.81
CA ALA A 449 3.86 -12.73 -16.13
C ALA A 449 2.51 -12.06 -16.37
N ASP A 450 1.88 -12.36 -17.50
CA ASP A 450 0.54 -11.86 -17.81
C ASP A 450 -0.50 -12.45 -16.85
N TYR A 451 -1.57 -11.69 -16.62
CA TYR A 451 -2.72 -12.19 -15.88
C TYR A 451 -3.64 -12.99 -16.82
N ASP A 452 -3.50 -14.31 -16.83
CA ASP A 452 -4.39 -15.23 -17.54
C ASP A 452 -5.03 -16.24 -16.56
N PRO A 453 -6.08 -15.85 -15.82
CA PRO A 453 -6.74 -16.73 -14.88
C PRO A 453 -7.43 -17.89 -15.62
N SER A 454 -7.13 -19.10 -15.18
CA SER A 454 -7.74 -20.32 -15.70
C SER A 454 -9.26 -20.33 -15.49
N LEU A 455 -9.97 -21.10 -16.33
CA LEU A 455 -11.43 -21.23 -16.21
C LEU A 455 -11.85 -21.77 -14.84
N GLY A 456 -11.05 -22.65 -14.23
CA GLY A 456 -11.27 -23.14 -12.86
C GLY A 456 -11.15 -22.04 -11.81
N GLU A 457 -10.13 -21.19 -11.89
CA GLU A 457 -9.94 -20.06 -10.98
C GLU A 457 -11.09 -19.05 -11.08
N LYS A 458 -11.56 -18.76 -12.30
CA LYS A 458 -12.75 -17.92 -12.50
C LYS A 458 -13.99 -18.52 -11.87
N ILE A 459 -14.22 -19.83 -12.01
CA ILE A 459 -15.37 -20.52 -11.40
C ILE A 459 -15.30 -20.43 -9.88
N VAL A 460 -14.15 -20.74 -9.28
CA VAL A 460 -13.98 -20.72 -7.81
C VAL A 460 -14.19 -19.31 -7.26
N ALA A 461 -13.54 -18.30 -7.85
CA ALA A 461 -13.69 -16.91 -7.43
C ALA A 461 -15.14 -16.41 -7.59
N GLY A 462 -15.79 -16.79 -8.70
CA GLY A 462 -17.20 -16.49 -8.94
C GLY A 462 -18.16 -17.15 -7.95
N LEU A 463 -17.93 -18.43 -7.63
CA LEU A 463 -18.74 -19.17 -6.65
C LEU A 463 -18.60 -18.61 -5.24
N GLN A 464 -17.38 -18.25 -4.81
CA GLN A 464 -17.16 -17.60 -3.52
C GLN A 464 -17.95 -16.29 -3.39
N ARG A 465 -18.04 -15.52 -4.49
CA ARG A 465 -18.85 -14.31 -4.53
C ARG A 465 -20.35 -14.60 -4.48
N LEU A 466 -20.82 -15.64 -5.18
CA LEU A 466 -22.22 -16.06 -5.14
C LEU A 466 -22.66 -16.51 -3.74
N ILE A 467 -21.78 -17.22 -3.01
CA ILE A 467 -22.04 -17.68 -1.63
C ILE A 467 -22.08 -16.51 -0.62
N ARG A 468 -21.39 -15.40 -0.90
CA ARG A 468 -21.41 -14.20 -0.03
C ARG A 468 -22.61 -13.28 -0.27
N VAL A 469 -23.26 -13.39 -1.44
CA VAL A 469 -24.38 -12.52 -1.84
C VAL A 469 -25.74 -13.15 -1.53
N GLY A 470 -25.80 -14.48 -1.36
CA GLY A 470 -27.02 -15.22 -0.97
C GLY A 470 -26.92 -15.69 0.47
#